data_AF-A0A7K6XVH5-F1
#
_entry.id   AF-A0A7K6XVH5-F1
#
_cell.length_a   1.000
_cell.length_b   1.000
_cell.length_c   1.000
_cell.angle_alpha   90.00
_cell.angle_beta   90.00
_cell.angle_gamma   90.00
#
_symmetry.space_group_name_H-M   'P 1'
#
loop_
_entity.id
_entity.type
_entity.pdbx_description
1 polymer ?
#
loop_
_entity_poly.entity_id
_entity_poly.type
_entity_poly.pdbx_seq_one_letter_code
_entity_poly.pdbx_strand_id
1 'polypeptide(L)'
;MAADPAKIVLPIERDTFEWSFLNNVLLQSALQSFSGQITYHLPSHKLLQLAKTTSLSLRLKNSRVPVRGPTVFTDGSGKTGKAIVTWKDESGWQVLEGHVSGSAQLIELKAVAMAFQRFSQVPLNLVTDSAYVADITKRLDCSLLKEVDNADLFQLLRALWCAIQTRVHPYYILHIWSHTSLPGFIMEGDARADMLANPAWVAPQPDKIAQAKASHDFFHQSAHTLQKQFELTLTEARDIVSSCADCHRLAASLPA
;
A
#
# COMPACT_ATOMS: atom_id res chain seq x y z
N MET A 1 6.64 -49.02 11.03
CA MET A 1 7.86 -48.20 11.19
C MET A 1 7.96 -47.32 9.97
N ALA A 2 8.01 -45.99 10.13
CA ALA A 2 8.24 -45.10 9.00
C ALA A 2 9.68 -45.31 8.53
N ALA A 3 9.88 -45.59 7.25
CA ALA A 3 11.19 -45.73 6.65
C ALA A 3 11.68 -44.36 6.19
N ASP A 4 12.95 -44.05 6.44
CA ASP A 4 13.57 -42.86 5.88
C ASP A 4 13.59 -42.93 4.34
N PRO A 5 13.50 -41.78 3.66
CA PRO A 5 13.63 -41.75 2.22
C PRO A 5 15.06 -42.14 1.80
N ALA A 6 15.20 -42.80 0.66
CA ALA A 6 16.54 -43.08 0.10
C ALA A 6 17.33 -41.80 -0.22
N LYS A 7 16.64 -40.66 -0.41
CA LYS A 7 17.23 -39.39 -0.84
C LYS A 7 16.46 -38.18 -0.32
N ILE A 8 17.20 -37.18 0.17
CA ILE A 8 16.70 -35.84 0.49
C ILE A 8 17.26 -34.85 -0.54
N VAL A 9 16.38 -34.06 -1.15
CA VAL A 9 16.77 -33.00 -2.10
C VAL A 9 16.60 -31.65 -1.42
N LEU A 10 17.71 -30.94 -1.24
CA LEU A 10 17.72 -29.61 -0.64
C LEU A 10 17.87 -28.55 -1.74
N PRO A 11 16.96 -27.56 -1.81
CA PRO A 11 17.00 -26.51 -2.83
C PRO A 11 17.98 -25.38 -2.44
N ILE A 12 19.16 -25.72 -1.95
CA ILE A 12 20.22 -24.80 -1.53
C ILE A 12 21.57 -25.28 -2.09
N GLU A 13 22.56 -24.40 -2.10
CA GLU A 13 23.93 -24.75 -2.48
C GLU A 13 24.58 -25.63 -1.40
N ARG A 14 25.53 -26.48 -1.82
CA ARG A 14 26.24 -27.40 -0.91
C ARG A 14 26.91 -26.64 0.23
N ASP A 15 27.65 -25.58 -0.09
CA ASP A 15 28.42 -24.81 0.89
C ASP A 15 27.50 -24.15 1.94
N THR A 16 26.31 -23.71 1.52
CA THR A 16 25.28 -23.17 2.43
C THR A 16 24.78 -24.25 3.38
N PHE A 17 24.54 -25.46 2.89
CA PHE A 17 24.14 -26.59 3.73
C PHE A 17 25.26 -26.98 4.69
N GLU A 18 26.49 -27.14 4.20
CA GLU A 18 27.64 -27.53 5.03
C GLU A 18 27.87 -26.53 6.17
N TRP A 19 27.82 -25.22 5.87
CA TRP A 19 27.88 -24.19 6.90
C TRP A 19 26.72 -24.31 7.90
N SER A 20 25.49 -24.48 7.42
CA SER A 20 24.31 -24.62 8.29
C SER A 20 24.39 -25.87 9.16
N PHE A 21 24.85 -26.98 8.59
CA PHE A 21 25.01 -28.26 9.27
C PHE A 21 26.05 -28.16 10.37
N LEU A 22 27.19 -27.51 10.13
CA LEU A 22 28.22 -27.31 11.15
C LEU A 22 27.77 -26.38 12.29
N ASN A 23 26.89 -25.42 12.02
CA ASN A 23 26.49 -24.38 12.97
C ASN A 23 25.11 -24.60 13.62
N ASN A 24 24.39 -25.68 13.30
CA ASN A 24 23.03 -25.93 13.81
C ASN A 24 22.90 -27.33 14.41
N VAL A 25 22.93 -27.40 15.74
CA VAL A 25 22.79 -28.66 16.51
C VAL A 25 21.45 -29.36 16.21
N LEU A 26 20.35 -28.61 16.05
CA LEU A 26 19.04 -29.22 15.76
C LEU A 26 19.05 -29.91 14.39
N LEU A 27 19.71 -29.31 13.39
CA LEU A 27 19.86 -29.92 12.07
C LEU A 27 20.75 -31.16 12.12
N GLN A 28 21.84 -31.13 12.89
CA GLN A 28 22.69 -32.30 13.13
C GLN A 28 21.91 -33.44 13.79
N SER A 29 21.15 -33.15 14.84
CA SER A 29 20.31 -34.13 15.52
C SER A 29 19.23 -34.71 14.60
N ALA A 30 18.59 -33.87 13.78
CA ALA A 30 17.55 -34.31 12.85
C ALA A 30 18.08 -35.26 11.77
N LEU A 31 19.35 -35.14 11.39
CA LEU A 31 20.00 -35.96 10.35
C LEU A 31 20.91 -37.05 10.90
N GLN A 32 21.06 -37.17 12.22
CA GLN A 32 22.04 -38.05 12.87
C GLN A 32 21.94 -39.52 12.44
N SER A 33 20.72 -40.02 12.23
CA SER A 33 20.46 -41.41 11.84
C SER A 33 20.17 -41.58 10.35
N PHE A 34 20.19 -40.49 9.57
CA PHE A 34 19.90 -40.55 8.15
C PHE A 34 21.07 -41.17 7.39
N SER A 35 20.83 -42.31 6.74
CA SER A 35 21.81 -43.04 5.95
C SER A 35 21.63 -42.92 4.44
N GLY A 36 20.63 -42.16 4.00
CA GLY A 36 20.36 -41.91 2.58
C GLY A 36 21.26 -40.85 1.96
N GLN A 37 20.97 -40.47 0.71
CA GLN A 37 21.73 -39.46 -0.01
C GLN A 37 21.14 -38.05 0.21
N ILE A 38 21.99 -37.06 0.50
CA ILE A 38 21.61 -35.64 0.43
C ILE A 38 22.14 -35.06 -0.88
N THR A 39 21.28 -34.41 -1.66
CA THR A 39 21.68 -33.71 -2.88
C THR A 39 21.24 -32.26 -2.88
N TYR A 40 22.09 -31.41 -3.47
CA TYR A 40 22.00 -29.95 -3.42
C TYR A 40 21.69 -29.44 -4.83
N HIS A 41 20.42 -29.42 -5.18
CA HIS A 41 20.01 -28.82 -6.45
C HIS A 41 18.61 -28.23 -6.32
N LEU A 42 18.42 -27.08 -6.95
CA LEU A 42 17.08 -26.55 -7.18
C LEU A 42 16.33 -27.49 -8.12
N PRO A 43 15.05 -27.80 -7.85
CA PRO A 43 14.18 -28.48 -8.80
C PRO A 43 14.23 -27.78 -10.17
N SER A 44 14.00 -28.52 -11.25
CA SER A 44 14.05 -28.04 -12.64
C SER A 44 12.98 -26.98 -12.99
N HIS A 45 12.30 -26.44 -11.99
CA HIS A 45 11.26 -25.45 -12.14
C HIS A 45 11.84 -24.09 -12.53
N LYS A 46 11.25 -23.45 -13.56
CA LYS A 46 11.74 -22.16 -14.10
C LYS A 46 11.85 -21.06 -13.03
N LEU A 47 10.90 -20.98 -12.08
CA LEU A 47 10.96 -20.01 -10.97
C LEU A 47 12.18 -20.21 -10.06
N LEU A 48 12.61 -21.46 -9.86
CA LEU A 48 13.74 -21.79 -9.01
C LEU A 48 15.08 -21.59 -9.72
N GLN A 49 15.09 -21.69 -11.05
CA GLN A 49 16.25 -21.25 -11.84
C GLN A 49 16.39 -19.72 -11.81
N LEU A 50 15.29 -18.96 -11.84
CA LEU A 50 15.31 -17.51 -11.65
C LEU A 50 15.82 -17.11 -10.24
N ALA A 51 15.52 -17.92 -9.22
CA ALA A 51 16.05 -17.69 -7.87
C ALA A 51 17.59 -17.77 -7.80
N LYS A 52 18.27 -18.48 -8.71
CA LYS A 52 19.74 -18.50 -8.76
C LYS A 52 20.35 -17.18 -9.18
N THR A 53 19.66 -16.43 -10.03
CA THR A 53 20.11 -15.13 -10.53
C THR A 53 19.51 -13.97 -9.75
N THR A 54 18.57 -14.25 -8.84
CA THR A 54 17.84 -13.24 -8.06
C THR A 54 18.18 -13.41 -6.59
N SER A 55 18.87 -12.42 -6.00
CA SER A 55 19.14 -12.41 -4.56
C SER A 55 17.83 -12.33 -3.78
N LEU A 56 17.34 -13.48 -3.29
CA LEU A 56 16.15 -13.58 -2.45
C LEU A 56 16.59 -13.48 -0.99
N SER A 57 16.40 -12.30 -0.38
CA SER A 57 16.56 -12.16 1.06
C SER A 57 15.33 -12.75 1.76
N LEU A 58 15.55 -13.77 2.60
CA LEU A 58 14.49 -14.34 3.47
C LEU A 58 14.25 -13.50 4.73
N ARG A 59 14.96 -12.37 4.89
CA ARG A 59 14.75 -11.47 6.01
C ARG A 59 13.54 -10.59 5.71
N LEU A 60 12.41 -10.90 6.35
CA LEU A 60 11.23 -10.06 6.33
C LEU A 60 11.60 -8.63 6.75
N LYS A 61 11.37 -7.68 5.84
CA LYS A 61 11.55 -6.25 6.05
C LYS A 61 10.26 -5.62 6.56
N ASN A 62 9.13 -6.23 6.22
CA ASN A 62 7.84 -5.85 6.78
C ASN A 62 7.75 -6.27 8.27
N SER A 63 7.80 -5.28 9.14
CA SER A 63 7.64 -5.42 10.59
C SER A 63 6.17 -5.59 10.95
N ARG A 64 5.89 -6.39 11.99
CA ARG A 64 4.53 -6.53 12.55
C ARG A 64 4.17 -5.43 13.56
N VAL A 65 5.16 -4.67 13.99
CA VAL A 65 5.02 -3.57 14.95
C VAL A 65 5.68 -2.31 14.41
N PRO A 66 5.29 -1.11 14.87
CA PRO A 66 5.94 0.14 14.49
C PRO A 66 7.46 0.09 14.70
N VAL A 67 8.20 0.70 13.78
CA VAL A 67 9.66 0.77 13.78
C VAL A 67 10.16 2.13 14.26
N ARG A 68 11.42 2.21 14.68
CA ARG A 68 12.06 3.49 15.06
C ARG A 68 12.47 4.27 13.81
N GLY A 69 11.52 5.00 13.24
CA GLY A 69 11.71 5.85 12.07
C GLY A 69 10.54 6.81 11.87
N PRO A 70 10.61 7.69 10.84
CA PRO A 70 9.52 8.61 10.55
C PRO A 70 8.19 7.90 10.32
N THR A 71 7.12 8.54 10.77
CA THR A 71 5.74 8.20 10.40
C THR A 71 5.33 9.07 9.24
N VAL A 72 4.96 8.41 8.15
CA VAL A 72 4.67 9.00 6.85
C VAL A 72 3.25 8.64 6.48
N PHE A 73 2.47 9.64 6.09
CA PHE A 73 1.09 9.52 5.67
C PHE A 73 1.02 9.66 4.16
N THR A 74 0.22 8.80 3.53
CA THR A 74 0.03 8.83 2.08
C THR A 74 -1.44 8.80 1.72
N ASP A 75 -1.78 9.59 0.72
CA ASP A 75 -3.13 9.64 0.15
C ASP A 75 -3.05 10.00 -1.35
N GLY A 76 -4.10 9.66 -2.09
CA GLY A 76 -4.16 9.80 -3.54
C GLY A 76 -5.56 10.14 -4.07
N SER A 77 -5.67 11.27 -4.76
CA SER A 77 -6.97 11.71 -5.30
C SER A 77 -7.15 11.34 -6.77
N GLY A 78 -8.08 10.41 -7.03
CA GLY A 78 -8.60 10.07 -8.37
C GLY A 78 -9.06 11.27 -9.20
N LYS A 79 -9.52 12.34 -8.54
CA LYS A 79 -10.02 13.55 -9.21
C LYS A 79 -8.89 14.48 -9.64
N THR A 80 -7.89 14.68 -8.79
CA THR A 80 -6.82 15.65 -9.04
C THR A 80 -5.58 15.01 -9.66
N GLY A 81 -5.47 13.68 -9.67
CA GLY A 81 -4.26 12.96 -10.10
C GLY A 81 -3.10 13.09 -9.10
N LYS A 82 -3.32 13.73 -7.95
CA LYS A 82 -2.26 14.01 -6.96
C LYS A 82 -2.03 12.84 -6.03
N ALA A 83 -0.79 12.42 -5.95
CA ALA A 83 -0.26 11.46 -4.99
C ALA A 83 0.53 12.23 -3.93
N ILE A 84 0.11 12.15 -2.67
CA ILE A 84 0.68 12.92 -1.57
C ILE A 84 1.42 12.01 -0.61
N VAL A 85 2.59 12.48 -0.16
CA VAL A 85 3.34 11.93 0.95
C VAL A 85 3.61 13.07 1.92
N THR A 86 3.19 12.93 3.18
CA THR A 86 3.44 13.94 4.22
C THR A 86 4.00 13.31 5.49
N TRP A 87 4.86 14.03 6.18
CA TRP A 87 5.47 13.60 7.44
C TRP A 87 5.83 14.83 8.27
N LYS A 88 6.11 14.62 9.56
CA LYS A 88 6.54 15.67 10.48
C LYS A 88 7.98 15.42 10.92
N ASP A 89 8.83 16.43 10.78
CA ASP A 89 10.20 16.44 11.30
C ASP A 89 10.42 17.64 12.24
N GLU A 90 11.67 17.90 12.64
CA GLU A 90 12.03 19.01 13.53
C GLU A 90 11.66 20.39 12.95
N SER A 91 11.56 20.50 11.63
CA SER A 91 11.16 21.74 10.93
C SER A 91 9.63 21.83 10.74
N GLY A 92 8.87 20.86 11.23
CA GLY A 92 7.42 20.80 11.12
C GLY A 92 6.94 19.86 10.02
N TRP A 93 5.77 20.16 9.45
CA TRP A 93 5.14 19.32 8.44
C TRP A 93 5.74 19.51 7.05
N GLN A 94 6.21 18.42 6.46
CA GLN A 94 6.75 18.36 5.10
C GLN A 94 5.75 17.72 4.14
N VAL A 95 5.93 17.98 2.85
CA VAL A 95 5.13 17.37 1.78
C VAL A 95 6.02 16.98 0.61
N LEU A 96 5.71 15.85 0.00
CA LEU A 96 6.20 15.43 -1.29
C LEU A 96 4.97 15.10 -2.14
N GLU A 97 4.79 15.85 -3.23
CA GLU A 97 3.69 15.70 -4.18
C GLU A 97 4.19 15.03 -5.46
N GLY A 98 3.40 14.11 -5.99
CA GLY A 98 3.57 13.52 -7.29
C GLY A 98 2.27 13.54 -8.07
N HIS A 99 2.36 13.29 -9.37
CA HIS A 99 1.20 13.28 -10.23
C HIS A 99 1.19 12.03 -11.10
N VAL A 100 0.03 11.40 -11.24
CA VAL A 100 -0.21 10.31 -12.18
C VAL A 100 -1.68 10.32 -12.59
N SER A 101 -1.96 10.06 -13.86
CA SER A 101 -3.32 9.87 -14.36
C SER A 101 -3.76 8.43 -14.14
N GLY A 102 -5.02 8.21 -13.80
CA GLY A 102 -5.58 6.86 -13.65
C GLY A 102 -6.62 6.77 -12.56
N SER A 103 -6.88 5.55 -12.11
CA SER A 103 -7.76 5.28 -10.98
C SER A 103 -7.15 5.80 -9.67
N ALA A 104 -8.00 6.03 -8.66
CA ALA A 104 -7.54 6.34 -7.29
C ALA A 104 -6.49 5.32 -6.80
N GLN A 105 -6.68 4.03 -7.09
CA GLN A 105 -5.73 2.97 -6.73
C GLN A 105 -4.32 3.18 -7.31
N LEU A 106 -4.21 3.66 -8.56
CA LEU A 106 -2.92 3.96 -9.19
C LEU A 106 -2.24 5.16 -8.50
N ILE A 107 -3.03 6.15 -8.11
CA ILE A 107 -2.53 7.38 -7.48
C ILE A 107 -2.08 7.10 -6.04
N GLU A 108 -2.86 6.32 -5.28
CA GLU A 108 -2.45 5.79 -3.98
C GLU A 108 -1.16 4.99 -4.08
N LEU A 109 -1.07 4.10 -5.07
CA LEU A 109 0.12 3.26 -5.26
C LEU A 109 1.35 4.12 -5.60
N LYS A 110 1.16 5.20 -6.36
CA LYS A 110 2.21 6.19 -6.65
C LYS A 110 2.68 6.88 -5.36
N ALA A 111 1.77 7.28 -4.48
CA ALA A 111 2.12 7.91 -3.21
C ALA A 111 2.97 6.97 -2.34
N VAL A 112 2.56 5.70 -2.22
CA VAL A 112 3.33 4.69 -1.48
C VAL A 112 4.70 4.44 -2.12
N ALA A 113 4.78 4.28 -3.44
CA ALA A 113 6.05 4.11 -4.14
C ALA A 113 7.01 5.28 -3.87
N MET A 114 6.51 6.52 -3.89
CA MET A 114 7.28 7.72 -3.58
C MET A 114 7.78 7.73 -2.14
N ALA A 115 6.93 7.36 -1.16
CA ALA A 115 7.35 7.25 0.24
C ALA A 115 8.49 6.23 0.40
N PHE A 116 8.36 5.05 -0.21
CA PHE A 116 9.38 4.01 -0.14
C PHE A 116 10.72 4.42 -0.77
N GLN A 117 10.68 5.18 -1.87
CA GLN A 117 11.86 5.74 -2.52
C GLN A 117 12.52 6.82 -1.66
N ARG A 118 11.72 7.77 -1.14
CA ARG A 118 12.20 8.91 -0.35
C ARG A 118 12.87 8.49 0.95
N PHE A 119 12.32 7.47 1.61
CA PHE A 119 12.77 6.95 2.91
C PHE A 119 13.55 5.64 2.78
N SER A 120 14.21 5.39 1.63
CA SER A 120 14.89 4.11 1.31
C SER A 120 15.99 3.73 2.30
N GLN A 121 16.64 4.71 2.91
CA GLN A 121 17.81 4.54 3.78
C GLN A 121 17.49 4.62 5.29
N VAL A 122 16.21 4.58 5.69
CA VAL A 122 15.79 4.64 7.11
C VAL A 122 14.63 3.69 7.39
N PRO A 123 14.39 3.27 8.65
CA PRO A 123 13.15 2.59 9.00
C PRO A 123 11.93 3.48 8.70
N LEU A 124 10.79 2.89 8.33
CA LEU A 124 9.62 3.64 7.87
C LEU A 124 8.34 3.13 8.51
N ASN A 125 7.53 4.01 9.09
CA ASN A 125 6.13 3.71 9.41
C ASN A 125 5.24 4.38 8.36
N LEU A 126 4.62 3.61 7.48
CA LEU A 126 3.68 4.12 6.49
C LEU A 126 2.26 4.02 7.03
N VAL A 127 1.49 5.09 6.91
CA VAL A 127 0.07 5.17 7.22
C VAL A 127 -0.68 5.52 5.95
N THR A 128 -1.71 4.75 5.62
CA THR A 128 -2.56 4.95 4.44
C THR A 128 -3.98 4.50 4.76
N ASP A 129 -4.97 5.16 4.19
CA ASP A 129 -6.37 4.77 4.29
C ASP A 129 -6.83 3.81 3.17
N SER A 130 -5.96 3.56 2.20
CA SER A 130 -6.19 2.64 1.10
C SER A 130 -5.81 1.21 1.49
N ALA A 131 -6.83 0.40 1.81
CA ALA A 131 -6.68 -1.03 2.09
C ALA A 131 -5.93 -1.77 0.97
N TYR A 132 -6.20 -1.38 -0.28
CA TYR A 132 -5.59 -1.97 -1.47
C TYR A 132 -4.07 -1.85 -1.46
N VAL A 133 -3.54 -0.63 -1.29
CA VAL A 133 -2.09 -0.42 -1.31
C VAL A 133 -1.43 -0.92 -0.03
N ALA A 134 -2.13 -0.84 1.11
CA ALA A 134 -1.63 -1.41 2.36
C ALA A 134 -1.40 -2.93 2.24
N ASP A 135 -2.38 -3.66 1.69
CA ASP A 135 -2.29 -5.11 1.54
C ASP A 135 -1.27 -5.53 0.49
N ILE A 136 -1.19 -4.82 -0.65
CA ILE A 136 -0.16 -5.07 -1.66
C ILE A 136 1.23 -4.86 -1.07
N THR A 137 1.46 -3.73 -0.38
CA THR A 137 2.78 -3.39 0.18
C THR A 137 3.23 -4.40 1.23
N LYS A 138 2.29 -4.95 2.02
CA LYS A 138 2.59 -6.01 2.98
C LYS A 138 3.02 -7.32 2.33
N ARG A 139 2.49 -7.62 1.13
CA ARG A 139 2.72 -8.87 0.38
C ARG A 139 3.88 -8.79 -0.60
N LEU A 140 4.29 -7.58 -1.00
CA LEU A 140 5.36 -7.42 -1.97
C LEU A 140 6.73 -7.89 -1.43
N ASP A 141 6.90 -7.86 -0.10
CA ASP A 141 8.08 -8.44 0.56
C ASP A 141 8.16 -9.95 0.29
N CYS A 142 9.33 -10.42 -0.15
CA CYS A 142 9.58 -11.81 -0.57
C CYS A 142 8.66 -12.34 -1.71
N SER A 143 8.01 -11.48 -2.50
CA SER A 143 7.20 -11.90 -3.65
C SER A 143 7.95 -11.75 -4.99
N LEU A 144 7.54 -12.53 -6.00
CA LEU A 144 7.90 -12.29 -7.40
C LEU A 144 6.79 -11.49 -8.07
N LEU A 145 7.16 -10.39 -8.73
CA LEU A 145 6.21 -9.58 -9.48
C LEU A 145 6.06 -10.12 -10.90
N LYS A 146 4.84 -10.50 -11.27
CA LYS A 146 4.48 -10.90 -12.64
C LYS A 146 4.03 -9.66 -13.42
N GLU A 147 4.41 -9.59 -14.68
CA GLU A 147 3.90 -8.60 -15.63
C GLU A 147 2.39 -8.77 -15.87
N VAL A 148 1.70 -7.65 -16.02
CA VAL A 148 0.26 -7.55 -16.23
C VAL A 148 -0.04 -6.59 -17.38
N ASP A 149 -1.20 -6.75 -18.01
CA ASP A 149 -1.57 -5.99 -19.22
C ASP A 149 -1.73 -4.49 -18.98
N ASN A 150 -2.04 -4.09 -17.74
CA ASN A 150 -2.07 -2.67 -17.36
C ASN A 150 -0.64 -2.17 -17.12
N ALA A 151 -0.08 -1.52 -18.14
CA ALA A 151 1.28 -1.01 -18.13
C ALA A 151 1.54 -0.01 -16.99
N ASP A 152 0.63 0.95 -16.76
CA ASP A 152 0.80 1.97 -15.72
C ASP A 152 0.83 1.35 -14.32
N LEU A 153 -0.10 0.41 -14.06
CA LEU A 153 -0.12 -0.36 -12.82
C LEU A 153 1.17 -1.17 -12.65
N PHE A 154 1.59 -1.87 -13.71
CA PHE A 154 2.81 -2.68 -13.65
C PHE A 154 4.04 -1.82 -13.37
N GLN A 155 4.17 -0.64 -13.99
CA GLN A 155 5.28 0.27 -13.74
C GLN A 155 5.34 0.72 -12.28
N LEU A 156 4.19 1.07 -11.68
CA LEU A 156 4.13 1.49 -10.28
C LEU A 156 4.39 0.33 -9.31
N LEU A 157 3.81 -0.84 -9.57
CA LEU A 157 4.08 -2.05 -8.79
C LEU A 157 5.56 -2.43 -8.85
N ARG A 158 6.17 -2.34 -10.04
CA ARG A 158 7.60 -2.60 -10.23
C ARG A 158 8.45 -1.59 -9.49
N ALA A 159 8.10 -0.31 -9.54
CA ALA A 159 8.81 0.73 -8.80
C ALA A 159 8.76 0.50 -7.28
N LEU A 160 7.58 0.19 -6.73
CA LEU A 160 7.41 -0.13 -5.31
C LEU A 160 8.14 -1.41 -4.93
N TRP A 161 8.02 -2.47 -5.75
CA TRP A 161 8.72 -3.73 -5.54
C TRP A 161 10.23 -3.53 -5.50
N CYS A 162 10.81 -2.84 -6.49
CA CYS A 162 12.25 -2.51 -6.51
C CYS A 162 12.68 -1.73 -5.26
N ALA A 163 11.87 -0.75 -4.82
CA ALA A 163 12.15 -0.01 -3.61
C ALA A 163 12.14 -0.92 -2.37
N ILE A 164 11.18 -1.84 -2.24
CA ILE A 164 11.14 -2.82 -1.15
C ILE A 164 12.34 -3.78 -1.21
N GLN A 165 12.69 -4.30 -2.39
CA GLN A 165 13.78 -5.25 -2.54
C GLN A 165 15.16 -4.65 -2.24
N THR A 166 15.38 -3.38 -2.56
CA THR A 166 16.65 -2.68 -2.30
C THR A 166 16.79 -2.16 -0.87
N ARG A 167 15.69 -2.03 -0.12
CA ARG A 167 15.74 -1.57 1.28
C ARG A 167 16.48 -2.53 2.19
N VAL A 168 17.29 -1.97 3.08
CA VAL A 168 17.97 -2.71 4.17
C VAL A 168 17.23 -2.52 5.51
N HIS A 169 16.53 -1.39 5.66
CA HIS A 169 15.80 -1.05 6.88
C HIS A 169 14.37 -1.59 6.88
N PRO A 170 13.84 -2.00 8.05
CA PRO A 170 12.49 -2.50 8.15
C PRO A 170 11.46 -1.38 7.94
N TYR A 171 10.25 -1.76 7.56
CA TYR A 171 9.12 -0.85 7.45
C TYR A 171 7.89 -1.46 8.12
N TYR A 172 6.99 -0.62 8.59
CA TYR A 172 5.70 -1.00 9.15
C TYR A 172 4.59 -0.34 8.34
N ILE A 173 3.52 -1.07 8.05
CA ILE A 173 2.36 -0.56 7.31
C ILE A 173 1.15 -0.58 8.22
N LEU A 174 0.62 0.61 8.51
CA LEU A 174 -0.66 0.79 9.17
C LEU A 174 -1.70 1.19 8.12
N HIS A 175 -2.72 0.35 7.98
CA HIS A 175 -3.95 0.75 7.31
C HIS A 175 -4.87 1.37 8.35
N ILE A 176 -5.39 2.56 8.06
CA ILE A 176 -6.41 3.23 8.86
C ILE A 176 -7.70 3.28 8.06
N TRP A 177 -8.85 3.30 8.71
CA TRP A 177 -10.09 3.50 7.99
C TRP A 177 -10.41 4.99 7.97
N SER A 178 -10.78 5.51 6.80
CA SER A 178 -11.30 6.87 6.68
C SER A 178 -12.42 7.05 7.72
N HIS A 179 -12.34 8.13 8.51
CA HIS A 179 -13.28 8.46 9.61
C HIS A 179 -13.21 7.61 10.90
N THR A 180 -12.13 6.86 11.16
CA THR A 180 -11.92 6.24 12.49
C THR A 180 -11.34 7.23 13.51
N SER A 181 -11.85 7.18 14.75
CA SER A 181 -11.36 7.98 15.88
C SER A 181 -10.05 7.41 16.44
N LEU A 182 -8.95 7.66 15.72
CA LEU A 182 -7.59 7.31 16.12
C LEU A 182 -6.93 8.43 16.95
N PRO A 183 -5.83 8.17 17.67
CA PRO A 183 -5.13 9.20 18.45
C PRO A 183 -4.61 10.35 17.57
N GLY A 184 -4.55 11.56 18.14
CA GLY A 184 -4.45 12.84 17.43
C GLY A 184 -3.38 12.95 16.33
N PHE A 185 -2.17 12.42 16.51
CA PHE A 185 -1.11 12.56 15.50
C PHE A 185 -1.40 11.76 14.21
N ILE A 186 -2.05 10.60 14.33
CA ILE A 186 -2.41 9.78 13.17
C ILE A 186 -3.52 10.47 12.37
N MET A 187 -4.53 10.99 13.07
CA MET A 187 -5.61 11.77 12.44
C MET A 187 -5.11 13.08 11.82
N GLU A 188 -4.19 13.80 12.48
CA GLU A 188 -3.62 15.05 11.96
C GLU A 188 -2.86 14.81 10.65
N GLY A 189 -2.05 13.75 10.60
CA GLY A 189 -1.28 13.40 9.40
C GLY A 189 -2.15 12.91 8.25
N ASP A 190 -3.16 12.09 8.55
CA ASP A 190 -4.12 11.59 7.56
C ASP A 190 -4.96 12.72 6.96
N ALA A 191 -5.59 13.54 7.81
CA ALA A 191 -6.36 14.70 7.37
C ALA A 191 -5.53 15.69 6.56
N ARG A 192 -4.23 15.80 6.87
CA ARG A 192 -3.30 16.61 6.08
C ARG A 192 -3.04 16.01 4.71
N ALA A 193 -2.83 14.71 4.61
CA ALA A 193 -2.62 14.03 3.32
C ALA A 193 -3.85 14.20 2.42
N ASP A 194 -5.05 13.95 2.95
CA ASP A 194 -6.33 14.14 2.25
C ASP A 194 -6.53 15.57 1.77
N MET A 195 -6.34 16.55 2.66
CA MET A 195 -6.42 17.97 2.30
C MET A 195 -5.49 18.34 1.14
N LEU A 196 -4.27 17.79 1.12
CA LEU A 196 -3.28 18.10 0.07
C LEU A 196 -3.58 17.39 -1.24
N ALA A 197 -4.21 16.20 -1.20
CA ALA A 197 -4.65 15.48 -2.38
C ALA A 197 -5.91 16.11 -2.98
N ASN A 198 -6.75 16.67 -2.12
CA ASN A 198 -8.06 17.26 -2.42
C ASN A 198 -8.15 18.75 -1.99
N PRO A 199 -7.26 19.65 -2.44
CA PRO A 199 -7.17 21.03 -1.92
C PRO A 199 -8.42 21.88 -2.21
N ALA A 200 -9.20 21.53 -3.23
CA ALA A 200 -10.45 22.21 -3.58
C ALA A 200 -11.52 22.13 -2.47
N TRP A 201 -11.41 21.17 -1.56
CA TRP A 201 -12.36 20.94 -0.46
C TRP A 201 -12.05 21.72 0.81
N VAL A 202 -10.79 22.18 0.95
CA VAL A 202 -10.28 22.77 2.20
C VAL A 202 -9.86 24.23 2.03
N ALA A 203 -9.72 24.70 0.79
CA ALA A 203 -9.69 26.13 0.53
C ALA A 203 -11.02 26.74 0.98
N PRO A 204 -11.03 27.89 1.69
CA PRO A 204 -12.26 28.63 1.92
C PRO A 204 -12.78 29.14 0.57
N GLN A 205 -13.55 28.32 -0.12
CA GLN A 205 -14.42 28.77 -1.19
C GLN A 205 -15.51 29.58 -0.48
N PRO A 206 -15.61 30.91 -0.70
CA PRO A 206 -16.61 31.73 -0.04
C PRO A 206 -18.05 31.31 -0.36
N ASP A 207 -18.24 30.44 -1.35
CA ASP A 207 -19.53 29.94 -1.80
C ASP A 207 -19.84 28.53 -1.24
N LYS A 208 -20.76 28.48 -0.27
CA LYS A 208 -21.30 27.23 0.32
C LYS A 208 -21.95 26.33 -0.74
N ILE A 209 -22.52 26.90 -1.82
CA ILE A 209 -23.13 26.14 -2.92
C ILE A 209 -22.05 25.45 -3.73
N ALA A 210 -20.93 26.11 -4.02
CA ALA A 210 -19.81 25.50 -4.74
C ALA A 210 -19.21 24.31 -3.96
N GLN A 211 -19.08 24.44 -2.63
CA GLN A 211 -18.63 23.34 -1.76
C GLN A 211 -19.61 22.16 -1.77
N ALA A 212 -20.91 22.45 -1.65
CA ALA A 212 -21.93 21.41 -1.68
C ALA A 212 -22.03 20.70 -3.03
N LYS A 213 -21.82 21.41 -4.15
CA LYS A 213 -21.72 20.82 -5.50
C LYS A 213 -20.53 19.88 -5.60
N ALA A 214 -19.34 20.34 -5.22
CA ALA A 214 -18.14 19.49 -5.19
C ALA A 214 -18.32 18.26 -4.28
N SER A 215 -19.03 18.44 -3.15
CA SER A 215 -19.41 17.40 -2.21
C SER A 215 -20.32 16.34 -2.81
N HIS A 216 -21.38 16.80 -3.44
CA HIS A 216 -22.32 15.94 -4.12
C HIS A 216 -21.67 15.19 -5.30
N ASP A 217 -20.82 15.86 -6.08
CA ASP A 217 -20.10 15.27 -7.21
C ASP A 217 -19.09 14.18 -6.79
N PHE A 218 -18.78 14.02 -5.50
CA PHE A 218 -17.90 12.97 -4.99
C PHE A 218 -18.64 11.87 -4.26
N PHE A 219 -19.52 12.26 -3.33
CA PHE A 219 -20.17 11.32 -2.42
C PHE A 219 -21.60 10.97 -2.86
N HIS A 220 -22.15 11.63 -3.88
CA HIS A 220 -23.54 11.53 -4.31
C HIS A 220 -24.53 11.65 -3.14
N GLN A 221 -24.24 12.59 -2.24
CA GLN A 221 -25.02 12.82 -1.01
C GLN A 221 -26.46 13.25 -1.31
N SER A 222 -27.40 12.82 -0.47
CA SER A 222 -28.80 13.25 -0.56
C SER A 222 -28.93 14.76 -0.34
N ALA A 223 -30.00 15.36 -0.87
CA ALA A 223 -30.32 16.78 -0.65
C ALA A 223 -30.41 17.11 0.85
N HIS A 224 -30.94 16.20 1.67
CA HIS A 224 -31.01 16.39 3.12
C HIS A 224 -29.61 16.42 3.77
N THR A 225 -28.69 15.56 3.32
CA THR A 225 -27.30 15.54 3.81
C THR A 225 -26.58 16.84 3.45
N LEU A 226 -26.72 17.32 2.20
CA LEU A 226 -26.14 18.59 1.76
C LEU A 226 -26.71 19.79 2.52
N GLN A 227 -28.03 19.81 2.74
CA GLN A 227 -28.71 20.84 3.51
C GLN A 227 -28.12 20.96 4.92
N LYS A 228 -27.93 19.84 5.61
CA LYS A 228 -27.43 19.81 6.97
C LYS A 228 -25.93 20.09 7.06
N GLN A 229 -25.14 19.60 6.11
CA GLN A 229 -23.67 19.69 6.13
C GLN A 229 -23.16 21.07 5.70
N PHE A 230 -23.83 21.73 4.77
CA PHE A 230 -23.40 23.02 4.21
C PHE A 230 -24.35 24.17 4.57
N GLU A 231 -25.33 23.93 5.45
CA GLU A 231 -26.34 24.91 5.87
C GLU A 231 -27.09 25.56 4.70
N LEU A 232 -27.36 24.77 3.65
CA LEU A 232 -28.10 25.23 2.47
C LEU A 232 -29.60 25.29 2.73
N THR A 233 -30.33 26.05 1.91
CA THR A 233 -31.77 25.90 1.81
C THR A 233 -32.12 24.55 1.17
N LEU A 234 -33.32 24.05 1.45
CA LEU A 234 -33.82 22.80 0.84
C LEU A 234 -33.88 22.90 -0.69
N THR A 235 -34.16 24.08 -1.23
CA THR A 235 -34.20 24.34 -2.67
C THR A 235 -32.82 24.22 -3.29
N GLU A 236 -31.82 24.92 -2.73
CA GLU A 236 -30.43 24.83 -3.23
C GLU A 236 -29.89 23.40 -3.18
N ALA A 237 -30.15 22.67 -2.10
CA ALA A 237 -29.69 21.29 -1.97
C ALA A 237 -30.39 20.34 -2.97
N ARG A 238 -31.66 20.57 -3.30
CA ARG A 238 -32.39 19.81 -4.33
C ARG A 238 -31.89 20.15 -5.72
N ASP A 239 -31.62 21.42 -6.00
CA ASP A 239 -31.11 21.87 -7.28
C ASP A 239 -29.75 21.21 -7.59
N ILE A 240 -28.87 21.11 -6.60
CA ILE A 240 -27.59 20.41 -6.73
C ILE A 240 -27.79 18.94 -7.12
N VAL A 241 -28.64 18.20 -6.39
CA VAL A 241 -28.91 16.78 -6.69
C VAL A 241 -29.57 16.61 -8.06
N SER A 242 -30.50 17.49 -8.41
CA SER A 242 -31.19 17.46 -9.72
C SER A 242 -30.27 17.85 -10.88
N SER A 243 -29.19 18.59 -10.64
CA SER A 243 -28.20 18.90 -11.67
C SER A 243 -27.23 17.74 -11.93
N CYS A 244 -27.22 16.70 -11.09
CA CYS A 244 -26.32 15.56 -11.23
C CYS A 244 -26.86 14.51 -12.22
N ALA A 245 -26.16 14.35 -13.34
CA ALA A 245 -26.53 13.39 -14.39
C ALA A 245 -26.55 11.93 -13.90
N ASP A 246 -25.66 11.56 -12.97
CA ASP A 246 -25.57 10.19 -12.46
C ASP A 246 -26.70 9.87 -11.48
N CYS A 247 -27.09 10.82 -10.64
CA CYS A 247 -28.26 10.66 -9.75
C CYS A 247 -29.58 10.58 -10.54
N HIS A 248 -29.70 11.31 -11.65
CA HIS A 248 -30.85 11.19 -12.55
C HIS A 248 -30.97 9.82 -13.22
N ARG A 249 -29.85 9.22 -13.64
CA ARG A 249 -29.85 7.87 -14.22
C ARG A 249 -30.31 6.81 -13.22
N LEU A 250 -29.94 6.94 -11.95
CA LEU A 250 -30.34 6.02 -10.89
C LEU A 250 -31.83 6.16 -10.55
N ALA A 251 -32.37 7.39 -10.50
CA ALA A 251 -33.80 7.62 -10.26
C ALA A 251 -34.70 7.06 -11.39
N ALA A 252 -34.23 7.08 -12.64
CA ALA A 252 -34.97 6.53 -13.78
C ALA A 252 -34.98 4.98 -13.85
N SER A 253 -34.19 4.31 -13.00
CA SER A 253 -34.02 2.84 -13.03
C SER A 253 -34.87 2.08 -12.01
N LEU A 254 -35.64 2.78 -11.17
CA LEU A 254 -36.57 2.17 -10.22
C LEU A 254 -37.99 2.15 -10.83
N PRO A 255 -38.59 0.97 -11.09
CA PRO A 255 -40.00 0.90 -11.44
C PRO A 255 -40.87 1.29 -10.25
N ALA A 256 -41.98 1.97 -10.54
CA ALA A 256 -43.01 2.37 -9.58
C ALA A 256 -43.71 1.18 -8.91
#